data_AF-A0AAV7JW01-F1
#
_entry.id   AF-A0AAV7JW01-F1
#
_cell.length_a   1.000
_cell.length_b   1.000
_cell.length_c   1.000
_cell.angle_alpha   90.00
_cell.angle_beta   90.00
_cell.angle_gamma   90.00
#
_symmetry.space_group_name_H-M   'P 1'
#
loop_
_entity.id
_entity.type
_entity.pdbx_description
1 polymer ?
#
loop_
_entity_poly.entity_id
_entity_poly.type
_entity_poly.pdbx_seq_one_letter_code
_entity_poly.pdbx_strand_id
1 'polypeptide(L)'
;MTGKGGAPCMACKATRSDINSITKVVCGFPLDCSIEDIKETIRQLTSDGKELMSYNTKQRCGVTHEPASGIDVFPAAPLHSYLRILDWVLNIIYRIAAGKSKWTEDQMGRDYRGLVCKRIHELTNLLFDQPGGSGNTSTGNMAGIFFHIKNRVLGSLYRLYQMFIEML
;
A
#
# COMPACT_ATOMS: atom_id res chain seq x y z
N MET A 1 -0.60 6.52 4.30
CA MET A 1 -0.81 7.73 3.48
C MET A 1 -1.70 7.35 2.32
N THR A 2 -2.92 7.88 2.31
CA THR A 2 -3.79 7.91 1.13
C THR A 2 -3.73 9.34 0.60
N GLY A 3 -3.26 9.52 -0.64
CA GLY A 3 -3.23 10.79 -1.33
C GLY A 3 -4.60 11.29 -1.78
N LYS A 4 -4.60 12.22 -2.74
CA LYS A 4 -5.80 12.96 -3.14
C LYS A 4 -6.91 12.04 -3.66
N GLY A 5 -8.13 12.21 -3.13
CA GLY A 5 -9.30 11.39 -3.50
C GLY A 5 -9.19 9.88 -3.20
N GLY A 6 -8.30 9.46 -2.29
CA GLY A 6 -8.03 8.05 -2.03
C GLY A 6 -7.06 7.41 -3.03
N ALA A 7 -6.33 8.23 -3.81
CA ALA A 7 -5.20 7.80 -4.62
C ALA A 7 -3.98 7.44 -3.75
N PRO A 8 -3.00 6.68 -4.25
CA PRO A 8 -1.83 6.22 -3.50
C PRO A 8 -0.73 7.29 -3.42
N CYS A 9 -0.83 8.38 -4.20
CA CYS A 9 0.22 9.38 -4.34
C CYS A 9 -0.28 10.76 -3.88
N MET A 10 0.55 11.45 -3.08
CA MET A 10 0.28 12.80 -2.59
C MET A 10 0.80 13.89 -3.54
N ALA A 11 1.70 13.51 -4.45
CA ALA A 11 2.38 14.41 -5.37
C ALA A 11 1.69 14.52 -6.73
N CYS A 12 0.67 13.69 -7.01
CA CYS A 12 -0.11 13.76 -8.24
C CYS A 12 -1.59 14.04 -7.97
N LYS A 13 -2.26 14.64 -8.96
CA LYS A 13 -3.71 14.86 -8.98
C LYS A 13 -4.50 13.64 -9.46
N ALA A 14 -3.83 12.53 -9.81
CA ALA A 14 -4.47 11.30 -10.24
C ALA A 14 -5.43 10.74 -9.17
N THR A 15 -6.54 10.19 -9.62
CA THR A 15 -7.59 9.62 -8.76
C THR A 15 -7.44 8.12 -8.58
N ARG A 16 -8.22 7.53 -7.67
CA ARG A 16 -8.23 6.07 -7.50
C ARG A 16 -8.63 5.31 -8.77
N SER A 17 -9.52 5.87 -9.60
CA SER A 17 -9.92 5.27 -10.88
C SER A 17 -8.78 5.22 -11.89
N ASP A 18 -7.89 6.22 -11.87
CA ASP A 18 -6.80 6.32 -12.85
C ASP A 18 -5.77 5.22 -12.70
N ILE A 19 -5.57 4.72 -11.47
CA ILE A 19 -4.62 3.64 -11.17
C ILE A 19 -5.11 2.29 -11.72
N ASN A 20 -6.42 2.14 -11.93
CA ASN A 20 -6.98 0.93 -12.52
C ASN A 20 -6.84 0.93 -14.05
N SER A 21 -6.37 2.03 -14.67
CA SER A 21 -6.07 2.09 -16.09
C SER A 21 -4.64 1.66 -16.37
N ILE A 22 -4.48 0.50 -17.02
CA ILE A 22 -3.16 -0.02 -17.42
C ILE A 22 -2.40 1.01 -18.26
N THR A 23 -3.07 1.65 -19.21
CA THR A 23 -2.46 2.68 -20.07
C THR A 23 -1.89 3.83 -19.24
N LYS A 24 -2.66 4.37 -18.29
CA LYS A 24 -2.17 5.47 -17.43
C LYS A 24 -1.02 5.02 -16.52
N VAL A 25 -1.10 3.82 -15.96
CA VAL A 25 -0.02 3.26 -15.13
C VAL A 25 1.28 3.12 -15.92
N VAL A 26 1.22 2.63 -17.16
CA VAL A 26 2.38 2.49 -18.04
C VAL A 26 2.95 3.84 -18.46
N CYS A 27 2.10 4.81 -18.78
CA CYS A 27 2.52 6.17 -19.12
C CYS A 27 3.03 6.96 -17.91
N GLY A 28 2.75 6.50 -16.68
CA GLY A 28 3.08 7.19 -15.45
C GLY A 28 2.12 8.33 -15.11
N PHE A 29 2.32 8.91 -13.93
CA PHE A 29 1.55 10.05 -13.44
C PHE A 29 2.47 11.25 -13.22
N PRO A 30 2.11 12.44 -13.72
CA PRO A 30 2.90 13.64 -13.48
C PRO A 30 2.85 14.04 -12.00
N LEU A 31 3.94 14.63 -11.50
CA LEU A 31 4.01 15.22 -10.17
C LEU A 31 3.47 16.66 -10.25
N ASP A 32 2.14 16.79 -10.34
CA ASP A 32 1.43 18.04 -10.65
C ASP A 32 0.63 18.60 -9.45
N CYS A 33 0.87 18.07 -8.26
CA CYS A 33 0.32 18.58 -7.00
C CYS A 33 1.34 19.47 -6.31
N SER A 34 0.99 20.72 -6.06
CA SER A 34 1.77 21.69 -5.28
C SER A 34 1.22 21.87 -3.87
N ILE A 35 2.01 22.45 -2.97
CA ILE A 35 1.56 22.89 -1.65
C ILE A 35 0.44 23.91 -1.75
N GLU A 36 0.46 24.78 -2.75
CA GLU A 36 -0.62 25.75 -2.96
C GLU A 36 -1.93 25.03 -3.32
N ASP A 37 -1.87 23.94 -4.12
CA ASP A 37 -3.06 23.10 -4.36
C ASP A 37 -3.57 22.44 -3.06
N ILE A 38 -2.69 22.12 -2.10
CA ILE A 38 -3.06 21.54 -0.80
C ILE A 38 -3.70 22.61 0.09
N LYS A 39 -3.08 23.79 0.21
CA LYS A 39 -3.62 24.93 0.97
C LYS A 39 -4.97 25.36 0.45
N GLU A 40 -5.12 25.44 -0.87
CA GLU A 40 -6.40 25.80 -1.50
C GLU A 40 -7.49 24.77 -1.20
N THR A 41 -7.15 23.47 -1.23
CA THR A 41 -8.08 22.41 -0.81
C THR A 41 -8.54 22.64 0.64
N ILE A 42 -7.64 23.02 1.56
CA ILE A 42 -7.98 23.29 2.96
C ILE A 42 -8.83 24.55 3.11
N ARG A 43 -8.52 25.62 2.37
CA ARG A 43 -9.33 26.84 2.36
C ARG A 43 -10.76 26.54 1.93
N GLN A 44 -10.95 25.77 0.87
CA GLN A 44 -12.27 25.34 0.40
C GLN A 44 -13.02 24.48 1.43
N LEU A 45 -12.29 23.73 2.27
CA LEU A 45 -12.89 22.92 3.34
C LEU A 45 -13.22 23.74 4.60
N THR A 46 -12.68 24.96 4.73
CA THR A 46 -12.82 25.83 5.92
C THR A 46 -13.63 27.10 5.64
N SER A 47 -13.80 27.49 4.37
CA SER A 47 -14.53 28.69 3.93
C SER A 47 -16.01 28.70 4.34
N ASP A 48 -16.58 27.54 4.63
CA ASP A 48 -17.98 27.39 5.05
C ASP A 48 -18.19 27.57 6.57
N GLY A 49 -17.19 28.03 7.33
CA GLY A 49 -17.28 28.26 8.77
C GLY A 49 -17.46 26.99 9.61
N LYS A 50 -17.37 25.81 8.97
CA LYS A 50 -17.40 24.51 9.64
C LYS A 50 -15.98 24.14 10.06
N GLU A 51 -15.83 23.69 11.30
CA GLU A 51 -14.63 22.96 11.74
C GLU A 51 -14.22 21.98 10.64
N LEU A 52 -12.92 21.96 10.33
CA LEU A 52 -12.22 21.01 9.46
C LEU A 52 -13.04 19.72 9.35
N MET A 53 -13.85 19.58 8.30
CA MET A 53 -14.89 18.54 8.20
C MET A 53 -14.39 17.19 8.68
N SER A 54 -15.20 16.36 9.35
CA SER A 54 -14.80 15.03 9.83
C SER A 54 -13.85 14.29 8.87
N TYR A 55 -12.85 13.59 9.43
CA TYR A 55 -11.77 12.85 8.74
C TYR A 55 -12.26 11.98 7.56
N ASN A 56 -13.53 11.58 7.58
CA ASN A 56 -14.15 10.67 6.62
C ASN A 56 -14.86 11.35 5.42
N THR A 57 -14.77 12.67 5.27
CA THR A 57 -15.43 13.35 4.14
C THR A 57 -14.63 13.21 2.84
N LYS A 58 -15.27 12.69 1.79
CA LYS A 58 -14.65 12.48 0.46
C LYS A 58 -14.04 13.77 -0.13
N GLN A 59 -14.61 14.92 0.22
CA GLN A 59 -14.14 16.25 -0.20
C GLN A 59 -12.74 16.59 0.31
N ARG A 60 -12.29 15.99 1.43
CA ARG A 60 -10.93 16.21 1.96
C ARG A 60 -9.82 15.76 1.02
N CYS A 61 -10.12 14.81 0.13
CA CYS A 61 -9.12 14.24 -0.77
C CYS A 61 -7.83 13.88 -0.01
N GLY A 62 -7.91 13.18 1.13
CA GLY A 62 -6.74 12.77 1.90
C GLY A 62 -5.92 13.91 2.56
N VAL A 63 -6.30 15.18 2.40
CA VAL A 63 -5.68 16.31 3.07
C VAL A 63 -6.32 16.47 4.45
N THR A 64 -5.53 16.28 5.50
CA THR A 64 -6.03 16.28 6.89
C THR A 64 -5.57 17.50 7.68
N HIS A 65 -4.44 18.09 7.31
CA HIS A 65 -3.78 19.19 8.01
C HIS A 65 -3.13 20.16 7.03
N GLU A 66 -2.98 21.41 7.46
CA GLU A 66 -2.22 22.41 6.71
C GLU A 66 -0.72 22.04 6.71
N PRO A 67 -0.02 22.18 5.56
CA PRO A 67 1.41 21.93 5.50
C PRO A 67 2.17 22.85 6.46
N ALA A 68 2.98 22.26 7.36
CA ALA A 68 3.80 23.03 8.29
C ALA A 68 4.95 23.79 7.59
N SER A 69 5.36 23.33 6.40
CA SER A 69 6.39 23.95 5.58
C SER A 69 5.80 24.46 4.27
N GLY A 70 6.34 25.58 3.77
CA GLY A 70 6.02 26.12 2.44
C GLY A 70 6.86 25.54 1.30
N ILE A 71 7.68 24.52 1.56
CA ILE A 71 8.58 23.92 0.55
C ILE A 71 7.95 22.65 0.00
N ASP A 72 7.79 22.59 -1.32
CA ASP A 72 7.33 21.40 -2.06
C ASP A 72 8.37 20.28 -1.98
N VAL A 73 8.49 19.65 -0.81
CA VAL A 73 9.26 18.44 -0.63
C VAL A 73 8.28 17.28 -0.66
N PHE A 74 8.23 16.59 -1.79
CA PHE A 74 7.68 15.24 -1.86
C PHE A 74 8.84 14.28 -1.69
N PRO A 75 9.22 13.92 -0.45
CA PRO A 75 10.31 12.99 -0.28
C PRO A 75 9.90 11.68 -0.92
N ALA A 76 10.63 11.27 -1.96
CA ALA A 76 10.68 9.87 -2.31
C ALA A 76 11.09 9.15 -1.02
N ALA A 77 10.27 8.21 -0.57
CA ALA A 77 10.54 7.39 0.59
C ALA A 77 10.81 5.97 0.08
N PRO A 78 12.05 5.66 -0.41
CA PRO A 78 12.32 4.40 -1.09
C PRO A 78 12.05 3.21 -0.20
N LEU A 79 12.43 3.30 1.08
CA LEU A 79 12.17 2.27 2.08
C LEU A 79 10.66 1.97 2.22
N HIS A 80 9.84 3.01 2.40
CA HIS A 80 8.40 2.83 2.54
C HIS A 80 7.77 2.30 1.26
N SER A 81 8.22 2.78 0.09
CA SER A 81 7.76 2.27 -1.21
C SER A 81 8.05 0.78 -1.34
N TYR A 82 9.25 0.36 -0.92
CA TYR A 82 9.69 -1.03 -0.95
C TYR A 82 8.87 -1.93 0.01
N LEU A 83 8.59 -1.45 1.22
CA LEU A 83 7.71 -2.13 2.17
C LEU A 83 6.27 -2.26 1.64
N ARG A 84 5.73 -1.22 0.99
CA ARG A 84 4.38 -1.27 0.39
C ARG A 84 4.29 -2.28 -0.75
N ILE A 85 5.35 -2.43 -1.54
CA ILE A 85 5.42 -3.47 -2.58
C ILE A 85 5.40 -4.86 -1.94
N LEU A 86 6.18 -5.09 -0.87
CA LEU A 86 6.15 -6.34 -0.13
C LEU A 86 4.73 -6.66 0.39
N ASP A 87 4.09 -5.71 1.07
CA ASP A 87 2.72 -5.88 1.58
C ASP A 87 1.72 -6.21 0.44
N TRP A 88 1.86 -5.54 -0.70
CA TRP A 88 1.02 -5.78 -1.86
C TRP A 88 1.22 -7.19 -2.45
N VAL A 89 2.46 -7.65 -2.57
CA VAL A 89 2.79 -9.01 -3.02
C VAL A 89 2.25 -10.05 -2.05
N LEU A 90 2.45 -9.88 -0.74
CA LEU A 90 1.91 -10.78 0.28
C LEU A 90 0.38 -10.86 0.21
N ASN A 91 -0.30 -9.74 0.02
CA ASN A 91 -1.76 -9.72 -0.17
C ASN A 91 -2.21 -10.53 -1.40
N ILE A 92 -1.46 -10.49 -2.50
CA ILE A 92 -1.74 -11.33 -3.69
C ILE A 92 -1.57 -12.81 -3.34
N ILE A 93 -0.48 -13.16 -2.67
CA ILE A 93 -0.18 -14.54 -2.27
C ILE A 93 -1.30 -15.08 -1.37
N TYR A 94 -1.71 -14.31 -0.37
CA TYR A 94 -2.79 -14.72 0.52
C TYR A 94 -4.13 -14.90 -0.20
N ARG A 95 -4.44 -14.04 -1.18
CA ARG A 95 -5.65 -14.16 -2.01
C ARG A 95 -5.63 -15.41 -2.88
N ILE A 96 -4.48 -15.73 -3.46
CA ILE A 96 -4.28 -16.97 -4.23
C ILE A 96 -4.47 -18.17 -3.31
N ALA A 97 -3.84 -18.17 -2.12
CA ALA A 97 -3.97 -19.22 -1.12
C ALA A 97 -5.43 -19.48 -0.70
N ALA A 98 -6.21 -18.40 -0.56
CA ALA A 98 -7.61 -18.46 -0.18
C ALA A 98 -8.55 -18.76 -1.38
N GLY A 99 -8.04 -18.79 -2.61
CA GLY A 99 -8.87 -18.91 -3.81
C GLY A 99 -9.84 -17.74 -4.01
N LYS A 100 -9.47 -16.53 -3.57
CA LYS A 100 -10.34 -15.34 -3.61
C LYS A 100 -9.76 -14.25 -4.53
N SER A 101 -10.60 -13.70 -5.41
CA SER A 101 -10.22 -12.57 -6.27
C SER A 101 -10.41 -11.20 -5.59
N LYS A 102 -11.31 -11.12 -4.60
CA LYS A 102 -11.61 -9.93 -3.79
C LYS A 102 -11.84 -10.34 -2.34
N TRP A 103 -11.47 -9.46 -1.41
CA TRP A 103 -11.77 -9.61 0.01
C TRP A 103 -11.85 -8.26 0.71
N THR A 104 -12.46 -8.21 1.88
CA THR A 104 -12.24 -7.14 2.88
C THR A 104 -11.14 -7.57 3.86
N GLU A 105 -10.44 -6.65 4.51
CA GLU A 105 -9.41 -7.02 5.49
C GLU A 105 -9.98 -7.86 6.65
N ASP A 106 -11.26 -7.65 7.00
CA ASP A 106 -11.99 -8.47 7.97
C ASP A 106 -12.24 -9.92 7.50
N GLN A 107 -12.18 -10.17 6.19
CA GLN A 107 -12.34 -11.49 5.58
C GLN A 107 -11.01 -12.22 5.38
N MET A 108 -9.86 -11.62 5.77
CA MET A 108 -8.65 -12.41 6.00
C MET A 108 -8.96 -13.36 7.15
N GLY A 109 -9.40 -14.57 6.83
CA GLY A 109 -9.36 -15.67 7.78
C GLY A 109 -7.93 -15.72 8.30
N ARG A 110 -7.77 -15.48 9.61
CA ARG A 110 -6.47 -15.54 10.31
C ARG A 110 -5.69 -16.80 9.93
N ASP A 111 -6.43 -17.85 9.59
CA ASP A 111 -5.98 -19.17 9.17
C ASP A 111 -5.13 -19.15 7.89
N TYR A 112 -5.55 -18.48 6.81
CA TYR A 112 -4.78 -18.47 5.55
C TYR A 112 -3.52 -17.60 5.64
N ARG A 113 -3.63 -16.46 6.32
CA ARG A 113 -2.48 -15.60 6.59
C ARG A 113 -1.44 -16.34 7.42
N GLY A 114 -1.88 -17.02 8.49
CA GLY A 114 -1.01 -17.86 9.32
C GLY A 114 -0.34 -18.99 8.53
N LEU A 115 -1.09 -19.69 7.68
CA LEU A 115 -0.58 -20.76 6.84
C LEU A 115 0.51 -20.29 5.87
N VAL A 116 0.27 -19.19 5.16
CA VAL A 116 1.24 -18.62 4.22
C VAL A 116 2.46 -18.08 4.97
N CYS A 117 2.28 -17.36 6.08
CA CYS A 117 3.40 -16.87 6.89
C CYS A 117 4.25 -18.03 7.44
N LYS A 118 3.63 -19.10 7.92
CA LYS A 118 4.33 -20.32 8.35
C LYS A 118 5.15 -20.92 7.22
N ARG A 119 4.56 -21.06 6.03
CA ARG A 119 5.26 -21.64 4.88
C ARG A 119 6.42 -20.77 4.39
N ILE A 120 6.25 -19.45 4.36
CA ILE A 120 7.34 -18.53 4.03
C ILE A 120 8.45 -18.66 5.07
N HIS A 121 8.12 -18.77 6.36
CA HIS A 121 9.09 -18.98 7.42
C HIS A 121 9.89 -20.28 7.23
N GLU A 122 9.23 -21.41 6.93
CA GLU A 122 9.91 -22.68 6.64
C GLU A 122 10.93 -22.58 5.50
N LEU A 123 10.63 -21.78 4.46
CA LEU A 123 11.46 -21.67 3.27
C LEU A 123 12.57 -20.61 3.38
N THR A 124 12.39 -19.60 4.23
CA THR A 124 13.25 -18.40 4.25
C THR A 124 13.82 -18.07 5.61
N ASN A 125 13.32 -18.71 6.67
CA ASN A 125 13.52 -18.34 8.07
C ASN A 125 13.08 -16.89 8.38
N LEU A 126 12.18 -16.30 7.57
CA LEU A 126 11.62 -14.96 7.80
C LEU A 126 10.28 -15.05 8.50
N LEU A 127 10.03 -14.12 9.41
CA LEU A 127 8.75 -13.96 10.09
C LEU A 127 8.05 -12.72 9.55
N PHE A 128 6.99 -12.93 8.77
CA PHE A 128 6.13 -11.86 8.26
C PHE A 128 4.90 -11.70 9.14
N ASP A 129 4.36 -10.47 9.16
CA ASP A 129 2.99 -10.23 9.63
C ASP A 129 2.70 -10.71 11.07
N GLN A 130 3.70 -10.56 11.94
CA GLN A 130 3.55 -10.86 13.36
C GLN A 130 2.54 -9.89 14.00
N PRO A 131 1.56 -10.36 14.81
CA PRO A 131 0.60 -9.50 15.46
C PRO A 131 1.32 -8.68 16.55
N GLY A 132 1.60 -7.42 16.26
CA GLY A 132 2.10 -6.45 17.25
C GLY A 132 1.33 -5.14 17.16
N GLY A 133 0.50 -4.85 18.17
CA GLY A 133 -0.05 -3.53 18.54
C GLY A 133 -0.83 -2.71 17.49
N SER A 134 -0.26 -2.45 16.34
CA SER A 134 -0.87 -1.76 15.20
C SER A 134 0.01 -1.90 13.95
N GLY A 135 -0.45 -2.64 12.95
CA GLY A 135 0.21 -2.76 11.64
C GLY A 135 1.23 -3.91 11.52
N ASN A 136 1.55 -4.25 10.28
CA ASN A 136 2.52 -5.30 9.95
C ASN A 136 3.93 -4.81 10.32
N THR A 137 4.67 -5.58 11.12
CA THR A 137 6.07 -5.29 11.49
C THR A 137 7.06 -5.74 10.40
N SER A 138 6.74 -5.48 9.13
CA SER A 138 7.65 -5.74 8.01
C SER A 138 8.77 -4.71 8.01
N THR A 139 10.03 -5.16 8.11
CA THR A 139 11.21 -4.28 8.12
C THR A 139 11.89 -4.21 6.75
N GLY A 140 12.70 -3.16 6.52
CA GLY A 140 13.46 -3.02 5.28
C GLY A 140 14.37 -4.23 4.99
N ASN A 141 14.96 -4.81 6.03
CA ASN A 141 15.78 -6.02 5.91
C ASN A 141 14.95 -7.23 5.46
N MET A 142 13.73 -7.40 5.99
CA MET A 142 12.83 -8.47 5.57
C MET A 142 12.45 -8.33 4.09
N ALA A 143 12.07 -7.13 3.65
CA ALA A 143 11.80 -6.86 2.24
C ALA A 143 13.06 -7.09 1.37
N GLY A 144 14.23 -6.70 1.86
CA GLY A 144 15.53 -6.92 1.23
C GLY A 144 15.78 -8.40 0.98
N ILE A 145 15.61 -9.24 1.99
CA ILE A 145 15.79 -10.69 1.91
C ILE A 145 14.73 -11.31 1.02
N PHE A 146 13.46 -10.91 1.14
CA PHE A 146 12.34 -11.45 0.36
C PHE A 146 12.55 -11.28 -1.15
N PHE A 147 12.93 -10.08 -1.60
CA PHE A 147 13.17 -9.79 -3.02
C PHE A 147 14.61 -10.07 -3.49
N HIS A 148 15.49 -10.52 -2.60
CA HIS A 148 16.88 -10.82 -2.93
C HIS A 148 16.96 -11.86 -4.06
N ILE A 149 17.97 -11.78 -4.94
CA ILE A 149 18.10 -12.66 -6.11
C ILE A 149 18.14 -14.15 -5.76
N LYS A 150 18.72 -14.51 -4.60
CA LYS A 150 18.74 -15.88 -4.06
C LYS A 150 17.35 -16.38 -3.64
N ASN A 151 16.44 -15.44 -3.36
CA ASN A 151 15.06 -15.68 -2.94
C ASN A 151 14.04 -15.25 -4.01
N ARG A 152 14.47 -14.78 -5.20
CA ARG A 152 13.60 -14.41 -6.33
C ARG A 152 12.64 -15.54 -6.72
N VAL A 153 13.02 -16.77 -6.41
CA VAL A 153 12.21 -17.97 -6.56
C VAL A 153 10.90 -17.88 -5.75
N LEU A 154 10.92 -17.34 -4.53
CA LEU A 154 9.71 -17.05 -3.73
C LEU A 154 8.96 -15.81 -4.23
N GLY A 155 9.66 -14.84 -4.83
CA GLY A 155 9.05 -13.71 -5.52
C GLY A 155 8.46 -14.06 -6.90
N SER A 156 8.79 -15.23 -7.45
CA SER A 156 8.25 -15.71 -8.71
C SER A 156 6.88 -16.34 -8.48
N LEU A 157 5.85 -15.74 -9.09
CA LEU A 157 4.47 -16.24 -9.04
C LEU A 157 4.37 -17.74 -9.40
N TYR A 158 5.29 -18.26 -10.21
CA TYR A 158 5.36 -19.66 -10.60
C TYR A 158 5.69 -20.61 -9.45
N ARG A 159 6.68 -20.32 -8.60
CA ARG A 159 6.96 -21.19 -7.44
C ARG A 159 5.98 -21.00 -6.31
N LEU A 160 5.41 -19.80 -6.16
CA LEU A 160 4.25 -19.59 -5.29
C LEU A 160 3.08 -20.48 -5.74
N TYR A 161 2.78 -20.51 -7.03
CA TYR A 161 1.77 -21.42 -7.60
C TYR A 161 2.09 -22.90 -7.36
N GLN A 162 3.35 -23.34 -7.53
CA GLN A 162 3.78 -24.71 -7.22
C GLN A 162 3.61 -25.04 -5.72
N MET A 163 4.00 -24.11 -4.83
CA MET A 163 3.78 -24.27 -3.39
C MET A 163 2.29 -24.44 -3.05
N PHE A 164 1.39 -23.83 -3.81
CA PHE A 164 -0.05 -23.96 -3.60
C PHE A 164 -0.62 -25.29 -4.11
N ILE A 165 -0.10 -25.83 -5.22
CA ILE A 165 -0.47 -27.18 -5.67
C ILE A 165 -0.08 -28.21 -4.60
N GLU A 166 1.07 -28.05 -3.94
CA GLU A 166 1.53 -28.95 -2.88
C GLU A 166 0.74 -28.82 -1.56
N MET A 167 -0.03 -27.75 -1.39
CA MET A 167 -0.80 -27.47 -0.17
C MET A 167 -2.29 -27.88 -0.27
N LEU A 168 -2.77 -28.23 -1.46
CA LEU A 168 -4.11 -28.76 -1.73
C LEU A 168 -4.11 -30.29 -1.70
#